data_AF-A0A7J6TDF3-F1
#
_entry.id   AF-A0A7J6TDF3-F1
#
_cell.length_a   1.000
_cell.length_b   1.000
_cell.length_c   1.000
_cell.angle_alpha   90.00
_cell.angle_beta   90.00
_cell.angle_gamma   90.00
#
_symmetry.space_group_name_H-M   'P 1'
#
loop_
_entity.id
_entity.type
_entity.pdbx_description
1 polymer ?
#
loop_
_entity_poly.entity_id
_entity_poly.type
_entity_poly.pdbx_seq_one_letter_code
_entity_poly.pdbx_strand_id
1 'polypeptide(L)'
;MLVSPSRSRSNDKRNTLYERLGGDLSLQTAIGMVYSRAVKDTRTRAFFEKNPMKMAMIKKRMQQFLTGFLGGRSQYDEDNLKPAHYYINVTDYHFDAVQEMFKEAFQSMGV
;
A
#
# COMPACT_ATOMS: atom_id res chain seq x y z
N MET A 1 -30.49 2.46 -42.92
CA MET A 1 -29.68 1.29 -42.50
C MET A 1 -28.33 1.42 -43.17
N LEU A 2 -27.17 1.53 -42.56
CA LEU A 2 -26.70 1.33 -41.18
C LEU A 2 -25.50 2.29 -41.00
N VAL A 3 -25.56 3.17 -40.00
CA VAL A 3 -24.36 3.91 -39.56
C VAL A 3 -23.55 2.93 -38.74
N SER A 4 -22.42 2.44 -39.27
CA SER A 4 -21.47 1.65 -38.50
C SER A 4 -20.81 2.56 -37.46
N PRO A 5 -20.95 2.31 -36.14
CA PRO A 5 -20.19 3.07 -35.18
C PRO A 5 -18.74 2.58 -35.27
N SER A 6 -17.87 3.46 -35.77
CA SER A 6 -16.44 3.40 -35.48
C SER A 6 -16.29 3.19 -33.98
N ARG A 7 -15.86 2.00 -33.57
CA ARG A 7 -15.38 1.78 -32.20
C ARG A 7 -14.17 2.69 -32.06
N SER A 8 -14.41 3.89 -31.52
CA SER A 8 -13.38 4.70 -30.90
C SER A 8 -12.68 3.78 -29.91
N ARG A 9 -11.48 3.32 -30.25
CA ARG A 9 -10.57 2.72 -29.29
C ARG A 9 -10.31 3.84 -28.29
N SER A 10 -10.93 3.70 -27.12
CA SER A 10 -10.65 4.54 -25.97
C SER A 10 -9.13 4.63 -25.80
N ASN A 11 -8.68 5.88 -25.74
CA ASN A 11 -7.30 6.31 -25.56
C ASN A 11 -6.70 5.65 -24.30
N ASP A 12 -5.99 4.54 -24.47
CA ASP A 12 -5.32 3.77 -23.40
C ASP A 12 -4.07 4.53 -22.91
N LYS A 13 -4.31 5.59 -22.14
CA LYS A 13 -3.36 5.98 -21.09
C LYS A 13 -3.47 4.90 -20.02
N ARG A 14 -2.61 3.89 -20.11
CA ARG A 14 -2.52 2.75 -19.18
C ARG A 14 -2.77 3.21 -17.74
N ASN A 15 -3.98 2.97 -17.23
CA ASN A 15 -4.33 3.28 -15.84
C ASN A 15 -3.34 2.53 -14.94
N THR A 16 -2.58 3.28 -14.16
CA THR A 16 -1.58 2.76 -13.22
C THR A 16 -2.25 1.78 -12.24
N LEU A 17 -1.47 0.87 -11.65
CA LEU A 17 -2.06 -0.02 -10.63
C LEU A 17 -2.64 0.80 -9.48
N TYR A 18 -1.99 1.90 -9.12
CA TYR A 18 -2.51 2.91 -8.19
C TYR A 18 -3.92 3.40 -8.56
N GLU A 19 -4.15 3.84 -9.80
CA GLU A 19 -5.48 4.29 -10.25
C GLU A 19 -6.50 3.14 -10.25
N ARG A 20 -6.09 1.94 -10.66
CA ARG A 20 -6.96 0.74 -10.67
C ARG A 20 -7.39 0.31 -9.28
N LEU A 21 -6.54 0.53 -8.26
CA LEU A 21 -6.85 0.25 -6.86
C LEU A 21 -7.75 1.33 -6.22
N GLY A 22 -8.05 2.43 -6.92
CA GLY A 22 -8.84 3.55 -6.39
C GLY A 22 -8.01 4.69 -5.77
N GLY A 23 -6.70 4.70 -6.03
CA GLY A 23 -5.81 5.81 -5.70
C GLY A 23 -5.61 6.03 -4.19
N ASP A 24 -5.48 7.31 -3.80
CA ASP A 24 -5.04 7.72 -2.47
C ASP A 24 -5.94 7.21 -1.35
N LEU A 25 -7.26 7.35 -1.53
CA LEU A 25 -8.25 7.00 -0.53
C LEU A 25 -8.26 5.49 -0.25
N SER A 26 -8.15 4.68 -1.29
CA SER A 26 -8.05 3.22 -1.16
C SER A 26 -6.76 2.82 -0.45
N LEU A 27 -5.61 3.39 -0.84
CA LEU A 27 -4.35 3.09 -0.15
C LEU A 27 -4.37 3.52 1.31
N GLN A 28 -4.88 4.72 1.61
CA GLN A 28 -5.00 5.20 2.99
C GLN A 28 -5.88 4.26 3.82
N THR A 29 -6.99 3.79 3.25
CA THR A 29 -7.89 2.84 3.91
C THR A 29 -7.19 1.50 4.17
N ALA A 30 -6.57 0.90 3.16
CA ALA A 30 -5.84 -0.36 3.29
C ALA A 30 -4.72 -0.26 4.34
N ILE A 31 -3.92 0.80 4.31
CA ILE A 31 -2.84 1.06 5.29
C ILE A 31 -3.44 1.22 6.70
N GLY A 32 -4.56 1.92 6.84
CA GLY A 32 -5.28 2.04 8.11
C GLY A 32 -5.67 0.68 8.69
N MET A 33 -6.19 -0.22 7.85
CA MET A 33 -6.58 -1.58 8.24
C MET A 33 -5.36 -2.42 8.62
N VAL A 34 -4.32 -2.43 7.79
CA VAL A 34 -3.08 -3.19 8.02
C VAL A 34 -2.45 -2.80 9.35
N TYR A 35 -2.23 -1.51 9.61
CA TYR A 35 -1.59 -1.08 10.85
C TYR A 35 -2.48 -1.29 12.09
N SER A 36 -3.80 -1.27 11.93
CA SER A 36 -4.72 -1.61 13.03
C SER A 36 -4.66 -3.09 13.41
N ARG A 37 -4.34 -3.97 12.44
CA ARG A 37 -4.09 -5.41 12.66
C ARG A 37 -2.66 -5.66 13.18
N ALA A 38 -1.67 -5.02 12.56
CA ALA A 38 -0.26 -5.26 12.83
C ALA A 38 0.17 -4.93 14.27
N VAL A 39 -0.48 -3.95 14.91
CA VAL A 39 -0.25 -3.61 16.33
C VAL A 39 -0.88 -4.62 17.31
N LYS A 40 -1.72 -5.54 16.83
CA LYS A 40 -2.40 -6.58 17.62
C LYS A 40 -1.88 -7.99 17.30
N ASP A 41 -1.38 -8.20 16.08
CA ASP A 41 -0.85 -9.49 15.60
C ASP A 41 0.40 -9.90 16.39
N THR A 42 0.43 -11.15 16.87
CA THR A 42 1.50 -11.66 17.72
C THR A 42 2.86 -11.72 17.03
N ARG A 43 2.89 -11.81 15.70
CA ARG A 43 4.08 -11.88 14.85
C ARG A 43 4.73 -10.51 14.69
N THR A 44 3.92 -9.46 14.58
CA THR A 44 4.42 -8.13 14.19
C THR A 44 4.34 -7.07 15.28
N ARG A 45 3.47 -7.22 16.29
CA ARG A 45 3.21 -6.18 17.31
C ARG A 45 4.46 -5.69 18.03
N ALA A 46 5.48 -6.52 18.18
CA ALA A 46 6.72 -6.18 18.87
C ALA A 46 7.54 -5.11 18.14
N PHE A 47 7.34 -4.91 16.83
CA PHE A 47 8.09 -3.93 16.03
C PHE A 47 7.43 -2.55 15.98
N PHE A 48 6.17 -2.43 16.40
CA PHE A 48 5.43 -1.18 16.26
C PHE A 48 5.44 -0.34 17.54
N GLU A 49 5.73 0.94 17.37
CA GLU A 49 5.72 1.96 18.40
C GLU A 49 4.33 2.25 18.96
N LYS A 50 4.24 2.47 20.28
CA LYS A 50 2.99 2.89 20.94
C LYS A 50 2.69 4.38 20.78
N ASN A 51 3.67 5.17 20.33
CA ASN A 51 3.51 6.62 20.17
C ASN A 51 2.64 6.93 18.92
N PRO A 52 1.49 7.61 19.09
CA PRO A 52 0.57 7.89 17.98
C PRO A 52 1.18 8.77 16.87
N MET A 53 2.03 9.75 17.23
CA MET A 53 2.67 10.63 16.26
C MET A 53 3.68 9.87 15.41
N LYS A 54 4.49 8.99 16.01
CA LYS A 54 5.39 8.10 15.28
C LYS A 54 4.63 7.15 14.36
N MET A 55 3.52 6.58 14.85
CA MET A 55 2.64 5.73 14.03
C MET A 55 2.06 6.46 12.83
N ALA A 56 1.61 7.71 13.00
CA ALA A 56 1.13 8.54 11.89
C ALA A 56 2.22 8.78 10.83
N MET A 57 3.46 9.05 11.27
CA MET A 57 4.60 9.22 10.36
C MET A 57 4.91 7.93 9.58
N ILE A 58 4.92 6.78 10.25
CA ILE A 58 5.19 5.49 9.60
C ILE A 58 4.11 5.16 8.57
N LYS A 59 2.82 5.35 8.91
CA LYS A 59 1.70 5.19 7.96
C LYS A 59 1.85 6.09 6.72
N LYS A 60 2.23 7.36 6.93
CA LYS A 60 2.47 8.31 5.84
C LYS A 60 3.62 7.86 4.93
N ARG A 61 4.73 7.38 5.50
CA ARG A 61 5.86 6.84 4.73
C ARG A 61 5.46 5.60 3.92
N MET A 62 4.67 4.71 4.50
CA MET A 62 4.11 3.55 3.80
C MET A 62 3.19 3.97 2.64
N GLN A 63 2.35 5.00 2.83
CA GLN A 63 1.50 5.54 1.77
C GLN A 63 2.31 6.12 0.62
N GLN A 64 3.38 6.87 0.92
CA GLN A 64 4.29 7.40 -0.10
C GLN A 64 4.97 6.27 -0.88
N PHE A 65 5.50 5.26 -0.17
CA PHE A 65 6.12 4.09 -0.78
C PHE A 65 5.16 3.37 -1.73
N LEU A 66 3.98 2.97 -1.24
CA LEU A 66 3.00 2.25 -2.06
C LEU A 66 2.49 3.09 -3.22
N THR A 67 2.28 4.40 -3.04
CA THR A 67 1.86 5.27 -4.13
C THR A 67 2.88 5.29 -5.26
N GLY A 68 4.17 5.46 -4.95
CA GLY A 68 5.24 5.42 -5.96
C GLY A 68 5.38 4.04 -6.60
N PHE A 69 5.44 3.00 -5.77
CA PHE A 69 5.59 1.61 -6.21
C PHE A 69 4.46 1.15 -7.16
N LEU A 70 3.23 1.60 -6.92
CA LEU A 70 2.05 1.22 -7.73
C LEU A 70 1.85 2.13 -8.97
N GLY A 71 2.80 3.04 -9.23
CA GLY A 71 2.80 3.91 -10.41
C GLY A 71 2.09 5.27 -10.23
N GLY A 72 1.68 5.60 -9.00
CA GLY A 72 1.14 6.91 -8.66
C GLY A 72 2.23 8.00 -8.57
N ARG A 73 1.80 9.26 -8.45
CA ARG A 73 2.70 10.43 -8.38
C ARG A 73 3.19 10.66 -6.95
N SER A 74 4.04 9.77 -6.45
CA SER A 74 4.77 9.98 -5.18
C SER A 74 6.24 9.66 -5.35
N GLN A 75 7.09 10.48 -4.75
CA GLN A 75 8.51 10.21 -4.63
C GLN A 75 8.73 9.63 -3.24
N TYR A 76 9.17 8.37 -3.20
CA TYR A 76 9.66 7.74 -2.00
C TYR A 76 11.17 7.60 -2.14
N ASP A 77 11.88 7.98 -1.09
CA ASP A 77 13.33 7.84 -1.05
C ASP A 77 13.70 6.39 -0.71
N GLU A 78 13.98 5.61 -1.76
CA GLU A 78 14.31 4.19 -1.65
C GLU A 78 15.63 3.95 -0.89
N ASP A 79 16.53 4.93 -0.86
CA ASP A 79 17.81 4.83 -0.14
C ASP A 79 17.59 4.71 1.37
N ASN A 80 16.45 5.20 1.86
CA ASN A 80 16.05 5.10 3.26
C ASN A 80 15.32 3.80 3.63
N LEU A 81 14.93 2.95 2.66
CA LEU A 81 14.17 1.74 2.96
C LEU A 81 14.99 0.70 3.75
N LYS A 82 16.21 0.40 3.27
CA LYS A 82 17.12 -0.54 3.95
C LYS A 82 17.58 0.00 5.31
N PRO A 83 18.08 1.24 5.44
CA PRO A 83 18.45 1.81 6.74
C PRO A 83 17.30 1.84 7.74
N ALA A 84 16.07 2.13 7.31
CA ALA A 84 14.91 2.16 8.20
C ALA A 84 14.59 0.79 8.85
N HIS A 85 14.95 -0.31 8.18
CA HIS A 85 14.71 -1.67 8.67
C HIS A 85 15.98 -2.36 9.20
N TYR A 86 17.15 -1.73 9.11
CA TYR A 86 18.45 -2.36 9.39
C TYR A 86 18.55 -2.93 10.81
N TYR A 87 18.04 -2.21 11.81
CA TYR A 87 18.06 -2.63 13.21
C TYR A 87 16.80 -3.39 13.64
N ILE A 88 15.91 -3.71 12.69
CA ILE A 88 14.68 -4.44 12.94
C ILE A 88 14.93 -5.89 12.50
N ASN A 89 14.78 -6.84 13.42
CA ASN A 89 14.97 -8.27 13.12
C ASN A 89 13.76 -8.84 12.34
N VAL A 90 13.47 -8.25 11.18
CA VAL A 90 12.44 -8.70 10.25
C VAL A 90 12.96 -9.96 9.56
N THR A 91 12.17 -11.02 9.61
CA THR A 91 12.43 -12.28 8.93
C THR A 91 11.30 -12.51 7.93
N ASP A 92 11.41 -13.53 7.08
CA ASP A 92 10.35 -13.89 6.13
C ASP A 92 9.01 -14.11 6.85
N TYR A 93 9.04 -14.71 8.05
CA TYR A 93 7.86 -14.88 8.90
C TYR A 93 7.12 -13.56 9.21
N HIS A 94 7.87 -12.50 9.50
CA HIS A 94 7.31 -11.18 9.80
C HIS A 94 6.85 -10.47 8.53
N PHE A 95 7.59 -10.63 7.43
CA PHE A 95 7.27 -10.03 6.15
C PHE A 95 6.00 -10.63 5.54
N ASP A 96 5.87 -11.95 5.56
CA ASP A 96 4.70 -12.67 5.08
C ASP A 96 3.43 -12.28 5.85
N ALA A 97 3.53 -12.05 7.17
CA ALA A 97 2.41 -11.55 7.97
C ALA A 97 1.91 -10.18 7.47
N VAL A 98 2.82 -9.27 7.13
CA VAL A 98 2.43 -7.95 6.60
C VAL A 98 1.83 -8.09 5.20
N GLN A 99 2.38 -8.94 4.33
CA GLN A 99 1.82 -9.23 3.01
C GLN A 99 0.40 -9.80 3.09
N GLU A 100 0.18 -10.76 3.98
CA GLU A 100 -1.13 -11.35 4.27
C GLU A 100 -2.14 -10.27 4.69
N MET A 101 -1.77 -9.39 5.62
CA MET A 101 -2.66 -8.30 6.06
C MET A 101 -3.00 -7.33 4.93
N PHE A 102 -2.06 -7.02 4.02
CA PHE A 102 -2.34 -6.20 2.85
C PHE A 102 -3.29 -6.90 1.88
N LYS A 103 -3.05 -8.19 1.60
CA LYS A 103 -3.94 -9.00 0.77
C LYS A 103 -5.37 -9.00 1.33
N GLU A 104 -5.54 -9.28 2.61
CA GLU A 104 -6.86 -9.24 3.27
C GLU A 104 -7.49 -7.86 3.24
N ALA A 105 -6.70 -6.79 3.42
CA ALA A 105 -7.21 -5.42 3.34
C ALA A 105 -7.77 -5.12 1.95
N PHE A 106 -7.02 -5.38 0.88
CA PHE A 106 -7.50 -5.15 -0.48
C PHE A 106 -8.70 -6.03 -0.84
N GLN A 107 -8.69 -7.30 -0.45
CA GLN A 107 -9.83 -8.21 -0.66
C GLN A 107 -11.10 -7.70 0.04
N SER A 108 -10.98 -7.20 1.27
CA SER A 108 -12.13 -6.63 2.01
C SER A 108 -12.68 -5.35 1.38
N MET A 109 -11.90 -4.68 0.53
CA MET A 109 -12.31 -3.52 -0.25
C MET A 109 -12.85 -3.89 -1.64
N GLY A 110 -12.91 -5.18 -1.99
CA GLY A 110 -13.39 -5.66 -3.29
C GLY A 110 -12.38 -5.49 -4.43
N VAL A 111 -11.08 -5.40 -4.09
CA VAL A 111 -9.97 -5.27 -5.03
C VAL A 111 -9.16 -6.56 -5.14
#